data_AF-A0A2V6CT99-F1
#
_entry.id   AF-A0A2V6CT99-F1
#
_cell.length_a   1.000
_cell.length_b   1.000
_cell.length_c   1.000
_cell.angle_alpha   90.00
_cell.angle_beta   90.00
_cell.angle_gamma   90.00
#
_symmetry.space_group_name_H-M   'P 1'
#
loop_
_entity.id
_entity.type
_entity.pdbx_description
1 polymer ?
#
loop_
_entity_poly.entity_id
_entity_poly.type
_entity_poly.pdbx_seq_one_letter_code
_entity_poly.pdbx_strand_id
1 'polypeptide(L)'
;QVCRRIRESGKMVYVIMLTSLGAKENIVEGLHAGADDYLIKPFDKNELLARIQVGLRILELHAALSARVKELEKAVGQIDDLKLRIPL
;
A
#
# COMPACT_ATOMS: atom_id res chain seq x y z
N GLN A 1 11.82 -2.94 12.62
CA GLN A 1 10.77 -3.62 13.41
C GLN A 1 9.37 -3.04 13.16
N VAL A 2 9.17 -1.71 13.17
CA VAL A 2 7.83 -1.09 12.98
C VAL A 2 7.22 -1.39 11.62
N CYS A 3 7.95 -1.18 10.52
CA CYS A 3 7.44 -1.42 9.15
C CYS A 3 6.96 -2.87 8.99
N ARG A 4 7.75 -3.84 9.46
CA ARG A 4 7.38 -5.26 9.46
C ARG A 4 6.04 -5.51 10.18
N ARG A 5 5.85 -4.96 11.39
CA ARG A 5 4.59 -5.09 12.14
C ARG A 5 3.40 -4.45 11.43
N ILE A 6 3.62 -3.30 10.77
CA ILE A 6 2.57 -2.66 9.95
C ILE A 6 2.16 -3.60 8.81
N ARG A 7 3.12 -4.23 8.13
CA ARG A 7 2.84 -5.18 7.04
C ARG A 7 2.14 -6.45 7.54
N GLU A 8 2.55 -6.99 8.69
CA GLU A 8 1.89 -8.13 9.34
C GLU A 8 0.42 -7.85 9.70
N SER A 9 0.03 -6.59 9.89
CA SER A 9 -1.37 -6.23 10.17
C SER A 9 -2.31 -6.38 8.97
N GLY A 10 -1.79 -6.58 7.76
CA GLY A 10 -2.57 -6.66 6.51
C GLY A 10 -3.22 -5.35 6.08
N LYS A 11 -3.06 -4.26 6.85
CA LYS A 11 -3.59 -2.95 6.50
C LYS A 11 -2.69 -2.26 5.49
N MET A 12 -3.31 -1.67 4.47
CA MET A 12 -2.59 -0.79 3.55
C MET A 12 -2.27 0.53 4.27
N VAL A 13 -0.99 0.75 4.55
CA VAL A 13 -0.47 1.97 5.17
C VAL A 13 0.78 2.36 4.40
N TYR A 14 0.82 3.59 3.89
CA TYR A 14 2.00 4.12 3.23
C TYR A 14 3.02 4.60 4.27
N VAL A 15 4.26 4.12 4.20
CA VAL A 15 5.31 4.36 5.19
C VAL A 15 6.50 5.06 4.54
N ILE A 16 6.78 6.28 4.99
CA ILE A 16 7.97 7.05 4.63
C ILE A 16 8.94 7.01 5.81
N MET A 17 10.15 6.49 5.62
CA MET A 17 11.18 6.46 6.65
C MET A 17 12.05 7.73 6.57
N LEU A 18 12.16 8.47 7.67
CA LEU A 18 12.98 9.69 7.76
C LEU A 18 14.16 9.49 8.73
N THR A 19 15.38 9.49 8.22
CA THR A 19 16.55 9.09 9.02
C THR A 19 17.83 9.79 8.59
N SER A 20 18.82 9.90 9.46
CA SER A 20 20.16 10.40 9.10
C SER A 20 21.09 9.29 8.58
N LEU A 21 20.61 8.04 8.58
CA LEU A 21 21.37 6.89 8.08
C LEU A 21 21.34 6.87 6.54
N GLY A 22 22.39 7.42 5.93
CA GLY A 22 22.49 7.59 4.48
C GLY A 22 23.27 6.50 3.73
N ALA A 23 23.86 5.52 4.43
CA ALA A 23 24.55 4.42 3.74
C ALA A 23 23.55 3.58 2.92
N LYS A 24 23.98 3.11 1.75
CA LYS A 24 23.12 2.38 0.79
C LYS A 24 22.47 1.16 1.43
N GLU A 25 23.21 0.48 2.29
CA GLU A 25 22.80 -0.72 3.00
C GLU A 25 21.59 -0.43 3.91
N ASN A 26 21.58 0.72 4.60
CA ASN A 26 20.47 1.13 5.46
C ASN A 26 19.20 1.45 4.66
N ILE A 27 19.36 2.09 3.49
CA ILE A 27 18.24 2.39 2.59
C ILE A 27 17.59 1.08 2.13
N VAL A 28 18.42 0.16 1.63
CA VAL A 28 17.97 -1.15 1.15
C VAL A 28 17.29 -1.93 2.27
N GLU A 29 17.89 -1.97 3.47
CA GLU A 29 17.29 -2.64 4.63
C GLU A 29 15.94 -2.00 5.02
N GLY A 30 15.85 -0.68 5.05
CA GLY A 30 14.62 0.04 5.38
C GLY A 30 13.47 -0.27 4.41
N LEU A 31 13.78 -0.30 3.12
CA LEU A 31 12.80 -0.66 2.08
C LEU A 31 12.41 -2.14 2.17
N HIS A 32 13.37 -3.06 2.34
CA HIS A 32 13.08 -4.49 2.54
C HIS A 32 12.29 -4.77 3.83
N ALA A 33 12.46 -3.94 4.86
CA ALA A 33 11.67 -4.03 6.08
C ALA A 33 10.20 -3.62 5.88
N GLY A 34 9.85 -3.10 4.70
CA GLY A 34 8.49 -2.76 4.29
C GLY A 34 8.20 -1.26 4.29
N ALA A 35 9.20 -0.37 4.32
CA ALA A 35 8.98 1.03 4.01
C ALA A 35 8.69 1.20 2.50
N ASP A 36 7.75 2.07 2.16
CA ASP A 36 7.45 2.40 0.76
C ASP A 36 8.40 3.48 0.24
N ASP A 37 8.90 4.32 1.16
CA ASP A 37 9.84 5.38 0.84
C ASP A 37 10.88 5.57 1.95
N TYR A 38 12.03 6.12 1.60
CA TYR A 38 13.16 6.37 2.48
C TYR A 38 13.81 7.71 2.13
N LEU A 39 13.86 8.63 3.10
CA LEU A 39 14.36 9.99 2.90
C LEU A 39 15.38 10.36 3.99
N ILE A 40 16.55 10.81 3.54
CA ILE A 40 17.70 11.09 4.41
C ILE A 40 17.66 12.52 4.93
N LYS A 41 17.99 12.73 6.20
CA LYS A 41 18.13 14.07 6.80
C LYS A 41 19.54 14.64 6.59
N PRO A 42 19.68 15.96 6.35
CA PRO A 42 18.60 16.93 6.12
C PRO A 42 17.97 16.75 4.73
N PHE A 43 16.64 16.94 4.63
CA PHE A 43 15.90 16.85 3.38
C PHE A 43 15.19 18.17 3.06
N ASP A 44 14.88 18.37 1.78
CA ASP A 44 14.03 19.47 1.34
C ASP A 44 12.56 19.22 1.74
N LYS A 45 11.88 20.24 2.26
CA LYS A 45 10.48 20.13 2.66
C LYS A 45 9.56 19.85 1.46
N ASN A 46 9.85 20.43 0.30
CA ASN A 46 9.12 20.20 -0.93
C ASN A 46 9.32 18.76 -1.43
N GLU A 47 10.51 18.18 -1.23
CA GLU A 47 10.74 16.77 -1.53
C GLU A 47 9.86 15.87 -0.67
N LEU A 48 9.81 16.10 0.65
CA LEU A 48 8.93 15.34 1.53
C LEU A 48 7.45 15.52 1.15
N LEU A 49 7.02 16.74 0.84
CA LEU A 49 5.65 17.01 0.39
C LEU A 49 5.30 16.26 -0.90
N ALA A 50 6.21 16.24 -1.87
CA ALA A 50 6.01 15.50 -3.11
C ALA A 50 5.87 13.99 -2.85
N ARG A 51 6.70 13.42 -1.97
CA ARG A 51 6.61 12.01 -1.57
C ARG A 51 5.32 11.67 -0.84
N ILE A 52 4.83 12.57 0.02
CA ILE A 52 3.52 12.43 0.68
C ILE A 52 2.40 12.42 -0.37
N GLN A 53 2.43 13.32 -1.35
CA GLN A 53 1.42 13.38 -2.42
C GLN A 53 1.42 12.10 -3.27
N VAL A 54 2.59 11.52 -3.54
CA VAL A 54 2.70 10.21 -4.18
C VAL A 54 2.06 9.13 -3.32
N GLY A 55 2.36 9.09 -2.01
CA GLY A 55 1.77 8.15 -1.07
C GLY A 55 0.23 8.24 -1.01
N LEU A 56 -0.33 9.45 -0.99
CA LEU A 56 -1.78 9.66 -1.02
C LEU A 56 -2.42 9.08 -2.29
N ARG A 57 -1.81 9.34 -3.45
CA ARG A 57 -2.29 8.79 -4.73
C ARG A 57 -2.28 7.26 -4.76
N ILE A 58 -1.25 6.65 -4.17
CA ILE A 58 -1.16 5.19 -4.05
C ILE A 58 -2.28 4.65 -3.16
N LEU A 59 -2.55 5.31 -2.03
CA LEU A 59 -3.65 4.92 -1.13
C LEU A 59 -5.03 5.05 -1.80
N GLU A 60 -5.26 6.11 -2.56
CA GLU A 60 -6.48 6.32 -3.34
C GLU A 60 -6.68 5.21 -4.38
N LEU A 61 -5.63 4.89 -5.15
CA LEU A 61 -5.66 3.82 -6.14
C LEU A 61 -5.91 2.44 -5.49
N HIS A 62 -5.28 2.17 -4.35
CA HIS A 62 -5.51 0.94 -3.61
C HIS A 62 -6.96 0.84 -3.11
N ALA A 63 -7.52 1.93 -2.59
CA ALA A 63 -8.92 1.98 -2.16
C ALA A 63 -9.88 1.75 -3.33
N ALA A 64 -9.65 2.41 -4.46
CA ALA A 64 -10.45 2.23 -5.68
C ALA A 64 -10.39 0.79 -6.19
N LEU A 65 -9.19 0.19 -6.23
CA LEU A 65 -9.03 -1.20 -6.63
C LEU A 65 -9.76 -2.16 -5.68
N SER A 66 -9.62 -1.96 -4.36
CA SER A 66 -10.31 -2.79 -3.37
C SER A 66 -11.84 -2.70 -3.50
N ALA A 67 -12.37 -1.51 -3.83
CA ALA A 67 -13.79 -1.35 -4.12
C ALA A 67 -14.21 -2.14 -5.38
N ARG A 68 -13.43 -2.05 -6.46
CA ARG A 68 -13.70 -2.78 -7.71
C ARG A 68 -13.63 -4.30 -7.55
N VAL A 69 -12.66 -4.80 -6.78
CA VAL A 69 -12.56 -6.23 -6.48
C VAL A 69 -13.83 -6.72 -5.76
N LYS A 70 -14.30 -5.98 -4.75
CA LYS A 70 -15.54 -6.31 -4.04
C LYS A 70 -16.78 -6.28 -4.93
N GLU A 71 -16.86 -5.33 -5.87
CA GLU A 71 -17.94 -5.27 -6.85
C GLU A 71 -17.95 -6.51 -7.76
N LEU A 72 -16.77 -6.92 -8.25
CA LEU A 72 -16.62 -8.09 -9.10
C LEU A 72 -16.95 -9.39 -8.35
N GLU A 73 -16.46 -9.54 -7.12
CA GLU A 73 -16.77 -10.70 -6.26
C GLU A 73 -18.29 -10.84 -6.05
N LYS A 74 -18.98 -9.73 -5.82
CA LYS A 74 -20.45 -9.72 -5.69
C LYS A 74 -21.14 -10.13 -7.00
N ALA A 75 -20.69 -9.61 -8.14
CA ALA A 75 -21.26 -9.95 -9.43
C ALA A 75 -21.08 -11.43 -9.78
N VAL A 76 -19.90 -11.99 -9.50
CA VAL A 76 -19.62 -13.43 -9.67
C VAL A 76 -20.55 -14.27 -8.80
N GLY A 77 -20.72 -13.91 -7.52
CA GLY A 77 -21.62 -14.64 -6.62
C GLY A 77 -23.09 -14.66 -7.07
N GLN A 78 -23.56 -13.62 -7.76
CA GLN A 78 -24.92 -13.58 -8.32
C GLN A 78 -25.09 -14.55 -9.50
N ILE A 79 -24.06 -14.74 -10.32
CA ILE A 79 -24.09 -15.67 -11.45
C ILE A 79 -24.16 -17.11 -10.94
N ASP A 80 -23.41 -17.44 -9.89
CA ASP A 80 -23.43 -18.76 -9.28
C ASP A 80 -24.81 -19.07 -8.67
N ASP A 81 -25.44 -18.11 -7.99
CA ASP A 81 -26.81 -18.26 -7.47
C ASP A 81 -27.84 -18.48 -8.58
N LEU A 82 -27.73 -17.76 -9.71
CA LEU A 82 -28.61 -17.97 -10.86
C LEU A 82 -28.46 -19.37 -11.47
N LYS A 83 -27.23 -19.88 -11.59
CA LYS A 83 -26.97 -21.24 -12.11
C LYS A 83 -27.56 -22.32 -11.20
N LEU A 84 -27.57 -22.11 -9.89
CA LEU A 84 -28.20 -23.04 -8.93
C LEU A 84 -29.73 -23.04 -9.03
N ARG A 85 -30.34 -21.97 -9.55
CA ARG A 85 -31.81 -21.81 -9.63
C ARG A 85 -32.42 -22.23 -10.96
N ILE A 86 -31.61 -22.50 -11.99
CA ILE A 86 -32.06 -23.06 -13.26
C ILE A 86 -31.60 -24.52 -13.29
N PRO A 87 -32.48 -25.49 -12.95
CA PRO A 87 -32.15 -26.89 -13.15
C PRO A 87 -32.10 -27.14 -14.66
N LEU A 88 -30.92 -27.49 -15.17
CA LEU A 88 -30.80 -28.24 -16.43
C LEU A 88 -31.28 -29.67 -16.19
#